data_AF-Q84CY4-F1
#
_entry.id   AF-Q84CY4-F1
#
_cell.length_a   1.000
_cell.length_b   1.000
_cell.length_c   1.000
_cell.angle_alpha   90.00
_cell.angle_beta   90.00
_cell.angle_gamma   90.00
#
_symmetry.space_group_name_H-M   'P 1'
#
loop_
_entity.id
_entity.type
_entity.pdbx_description
1 polymer ?
#
loop_
_entity_poly.entity_id
_entity_poly.type
_entity_poly.pdbx_seq_one_letter_code
_entity_poly.pdbx_strand_id
1 'polypeptide(L)'
;DPEVGRRRFEAAVETLRAGNRTWHIQINTQLSMIDAMRKELAASPVPVVFDHFGGAQAALGLEQRGFDVLLDLVRTGRVYVKLSAAYLGSKAAPDYADLAPLAEALIRANVHRVLWGTDWPHPSTSQAAGRTPADISPLRQIDDGRVFNQFALWAPDAADRKTILVDNPGMLYGFPRL
;
A
#
# COMPACT_ATOMS: atom_id res chain seq x y z
N ASP A 1 -4.44 9.44 15.44
CA ASP A 1 -5.37 9.01 16.49
C ASP A 1 -6.16 7.79 16.01
N PRO A 2 -5.94 6.61 16.61
CA PRO A 2 -6.67 5.38 16.29
C PRO A 2 -8.18 5.45 16.49
N GLU A 3 -8.68 6.22 17.46
CA GLU A 3 -10.13 6.34 17.67
C GLU A 3 -10.80 7.06 16.50
N VAL A 4 -10.17 8.12 16.00
CA VAL A 4 -10.65 8.82 14.80
C VAL A 4 -10.54 7.92 13.57
N GLY A 5 -9.44 7.19 13.42
CA GLY A 5 -9.25 6.23 12.33
C GLY A 5 -10.34 5.15 12.31
N ARG A 6 -10.59 4.53 13.46
CA ARG A 6 -11.62 3.50 13.65
C ARG A 6 -13.01 4.00 13.30
N ARG A 7 -13.45 5.12 13.88
CA ARG A 7 -14.78 5.69 13.60
C ARG A 7 -14.98 5.98 12.11
N ARG A 8 -13.96 6.53 11.43
CA ARG A 8 -14.02 6.81 9.99
C ARG A 8 -14.10 5.53 9.17
N PHE A 9 -13.32 4.51 9.54
CA PHE A 9 -13.34 3.22 8.88
C PHE A 9 -14.70 2.52 9.01
N GLU A 10 -15.24 2.46 10.23
CA GLU A 10 -16.55 1.85 10.51
C GLU A 10 -17.68 2.57 9.77
N ALA A 11 -17.68 3.91 9.75
CA ALA A 11 -18.66 4.69 8.99
C ALA A 11 -18.56 4.44 7.47
N ALA A 12 -17.35 4.28 6.94
CA ALA A 12 -17.15 3.92 5.54
C ALA A 12 -17.68 2.50 5.24
N VAL A 13 -17.41 1.52 6.13
CA VAL A 13 -17.95 0.16 6.01
C VAL A 13 -19.48 0.16 6.02
N GLU A 14 -20.10 0.89 6.94
CA GLU A 14 -21.55 1.01 7.04
C GLU A 14 -22.16 1.60 5.76
N THR A 15 -21.55 2.68 5.24
CA THR A 15 -21.98 3.33 3.99
C THR A 15 -21.95 2.38 2.79
N LEU A 16 -20.90 1.54 2.69
CA LEU A 16 -20.78 0.58 1.60
C LEU A 16 -21.82 -0.55 1.71
N ARG A 17 -22.05 -1.06 2.93
CA ARG A 17 -23.05 -2.11 3.18
C ARG A 17 -24.47 -1.63 2.93
N ALA A 18 -24.83 -0.45 3.43
CA ALA A 18 -26.16 0.11 3.25
C ALA A 18 -26.49 0.37 1.78
N GLY A 19 -25.48 0.72 0.97
CA GLY A 19 -25.65 0.93 -0.47
C GLY A 19 -25.47 -0.30 -1.35
N ASN A 20 -25.24 -1.48 -0.78
CA ASN A 20 -24.95 -2.73 -1.49
C ASN A 20 -23.85 -2.57 -2.57
N ARG A 21 -22.81 -1.79 -2.27
CA ARG A 21 -21.73 -1.45 -3.20
C ARG A 21 -20.62 -2.49 -3.15
N THR A 22 -20.06 -2.85 -4.30
CA THR A 22 -18.92 -3.76 -4.43
C THR A 22 -17.56 -3.06 -4.32
N TRP A 23 -17.51 -1.91 -3.65
CA TRP A 23 -16.30 -1.10 -3.51
C TRP A 23 -15.38 -1.62 -2.41
N HIS A 24 -14.16 -1.09 -2.39
CA HIS A 24 -13.16 -1.31 -1.35
C HIS A 24 -12.88 0.00 -0.59
N ILE A 25 -12.20 -0.10 0.55
CA ILE A 25 -11.71 1.05 1.31
C ILE A 25 -10.19 1.14 1.13
N GLN A 26 -9.69 2.25 0.61
CA GLN A 26 -8.25 2.51 0.49
C GLN A 26 -7.78 3.46 1.60
N ILE A 27 -6.67 3.11 2.26
CA ILE A 27 -6.14 3.80 3.44
C ILE A 27 -4.65 4.08 3.25
N ASN A 28 -4.29 5.36 3.29
CA ASN A 28 -2.91 5.81 3.42
C ASN A 28 -2.63 6.10 4.92
N THR A 29 -1.73 5.35 5.53
CA THR A 29 -1.44 5.42 6.98
C THR A 29 -0.07 4.83 7.32
N GLN A 30 0.22 4.65 8.61
CA GLN A 30 1.44 4.05 9.13
C GLN A 30 1.14 2.74 9.86
N LEU A 31 2.14 1.86 9.99
CA LEU A 31 2.02 0.57 10.68
C LEU A 31 1.45 0.66 12.10
N SER A 32 1.74 1.73 12.84
CA SER A 32 1.20 1.94 14.20
C SER A 32 -0.32 2.09 14.22
N MET A 33 -0.92 2.67 13.16
CA MET A 33 -2.35 2.76 13.00
C MET A 33 -2.96 1.40 12.64
N ILE A 34 -2.27 0.67 11.76
CA ILE A 34 -2.68 -0.69 11.33
C ILE A 34 -2.70 -1.62 12.54
N ASP A 35 -1.65 -1.60 13.38
CA ASP A 35 -1.57 -2.35 14.63
C ASP A 35 -2.73 -1.99 15.58
N ALA A 36 -2.96 -0.69 15.81
CA ALA A 36 -4.02 -0.21 16.70
C ALA A 36 -5.45 -0.56 16.22
N MET A 37 -5.64 -0.77 14.92
CA MET A 37 -6.92 -1.10 14.28
C MET A 37 -7.01 -2.57 13.81
N ARG A 38 -6.09 -3.44 14.27
CA ARG A 38 -5.97 -4.84 13.82
C ARG A 38 -7.30 -5.59 13.79
N LYS A 39 -8.11 -5.44 14.85
CA LYS A 39 -9.35 -6.21 15.03
C LYS A 39 -10.40 -5.84 13.99
N GLU A 40 -10.57 -4.54 13.76
CA GLU A 40 -11.55 -3.97 12.86
C GLU A 40 -11.16 -4.25 11.40
N LEU A 41 -9.87 -4.13 11.08
CA LEU A 41 -9.33 -4.43 9.77
C LEU A 41 -9.47 -5.91 9.41
N ALA A 42 -9.17 -6.82 10.36
CA ALA A 42 -9.32 -8.26 10.16
C ALA A 42 -10.79 -8.69 10.00
N ALA A 43 -11.71 -8.00 10.69
CA ALA A 43 -13.14 -8.26 10.64
C ALA A 43 -13.85 -7.55 9.48
N SER A 44 -13.14 -6.78 8.66
CA SER A 44 -13.73 -5.98 7.58
C SER A 44 -14.59 -6.86 6.65
N PRO A 45 -15.86 -6.47 6.38
CA PRO A 45 -16.72 -7.18 5.44
C PRO A 45 -16.46 -6.77 3.99
N VAL A 46 -15.62 -5.77 3.76
CA VAL A 46 -15.22 -5.27 2.43
C VAL A 46 -13.70 -5.32 2.28
N PRO A 47 -13.16 -5.41 1.05
CA PRO A 47 -11.72 -5.35 0.85
C PRO A 47 -11.13 -4.04 1.36
N VAL A 48 -9.94 -4.12 1.94
CA VAL A 48 -9.16 -2.96 2.39
C VAL A 48 -7.85 -2.90 1.61
N VAL A 49 -7.42 -1.72 1.19
CA VAL A 49 -6.15 -1.51 0.49
C VAL A 49 -5.29 -0.58 1.32
N PHE A 50 -4.10 -1.02 1.73
CA PHE A 50 -3.09 -0.14 2.30
C PHE A 50 -2.16 0.38 1.22
N ASP A 51 -2.00 1.70 1.17
CA ASP A 51 -1.06 2.34 0.25
C ASP A 51 0.39 2.22 0.74
N HIS A 52 1.33 2.29 -0.21
CA HIS A 52 2.77 2.52 0.01
C HIS A 52 3.40 1.62 1.07
N PHE A 53 3.36 0.30 0.86
CA PHE A 53 3.91 -0.70 1.79
C PHE A 53 3.29 -0.66 3.20
N GLY A 54 2.11 -0.04 3.36
CA GLY A 54 1.49 0.20 4.68
C GLY A 54 2.25 1.20 5.54
N GLY A 55 3.09 2.05 4.91
CA GLY A 55 3.97 3.00 5.59
C GLY A 55 5.23 2.40 6.20
N ALA A 56 5.54 1.13 5.89
CA ALA A 56 6.77 0.48 6.36
C ALA A 56 8.02 1.22 5.87
N GLN A 57 9.06 1.26 6.72
CA GLN A 57 10.32 1.93 6.44
C GLN A 57 11.43 0.89 6.22
N ALA A 58 12.12 0.97 5.08
CA ALA A 58 13.21 0.04 4.72
C ALA A 58 14.30 0.01 5.81
N ALA A 59 14.68 1.18 6.33
CA ALA A 59 15.71 1.33 7.35
C ALA A 59 15.40 0.62 8.69
N LEU A 60 14.15 0.27 8.95
CA LEU A 60 13.73 -0.44 10.17
C LEU A 60 13.61 -1.95 9.98
N GLY A 61 13.76 -2.45 8.75
CA GLY A 61 13.74 -3.87 8.44
C GLY A 61 12.40 -4.57 8.70
N LEU A 62 12.42 -5.90 8.69
CA LEU A 62 11.23 -6.74 8.83
C LEU A 62 10.68 -6.80 10.27
N GLU A 63 11.53 -6.53 11.25
CA GLU A 63 11.19 -6.59 12.68
C GLU A 63 10.56 -5.29 13.19
N GLN A 64 10.33 -4.32 12.32
CA GLN A 64 9.69 -3.06 12.70
C GLN A 64 8.28 -3.31 13.24
N ARG A 65 7.96 -2.65 14.35
CA ARG A 65 6.70 -2.82 15.06
C ARG A 65 5.50 -2.62 14.11
N GLY A 66 4.59 -3.60 14.10
CA GLY A 66 3.35 -3.56 13.32
C GLY A 66 3.49 -4.11 11.90
N PHE A 67 4.70 -4.42 11.43
CA PHE A 67 4.86 -5.05 10.11
C PHE A 67 4.36 -6.49 10.11
N ASP A 68 4.59 -7.23 11.20
CA ASP A 68 4.00 -8.56 11.45
C ASP A 68 2.47 -8.52 11.37
N VAL A 69 1.85 -7.47 11.92
CA VAL A 69 0.40 -7.25 11.85
C VAL A 69 -0.08 -7.05 10.41
N LEU A 70 0.64 -6.24 9.63
CA LEU A 70 0.33 -6.06 8.22
C LEU A 70 0.44 -7.38 7.45
N LEU A 71 1.49 -8.17 7.69
CA LEU A 71 1.65 -9.49 7.06
C LEU A 71 0.50 -10.44 7.43
N ASP A 72 0.09 -10.49 8.69
CA ASP A 72 -1.05 -11.28 9.14
C ASP A 72 -2.35 -10.85 8.45
N LEU A 73 -2.59 -9.55 8.36
CA LEU A 73 -3.77 -9.00 7.69
C LEU A 73 -3.80 -9.36 6.21
N VAL A 74 -2.67 -9.28 5.51
CA VAL A 74 -2.54 -9.68 4.10
C VAL A 74 -2.80 -11.19 3.93
N ARG A 75 -2.28 -12.04 4.85
CA ARG A 75 -2.54 -13.49 4.85
C ARG A 75 -4.02 -13.85 4.96
N THR A 76 -4.84 -13.02 5.61
CA THR A 76 -6.29 -13.29 5.72
C THR A 76 -7.01 -13.33 4.37
N GLY A 77 -6.42 -12.76 3.32
CA GLY A 77 -7.08 -12.63 2.02
C GLY A 77 -8.16 -11.53 1.99
N ARG A 78 -8.25 -10.65 2.99
CA ARG A 78 -9.17 -9.51 2.99
C ARG A 78 -8.49 -8.17 2.73
N VAL A 79 -7.21 -8.08 3.08
CA VAL A 79 -6.42 -6.86 2.97
C VAL A 79 -5.46 -6.98 1.81
N TYR A 80 -5.43 -5.96 0.97
CA TYR A 80 -4.43 -5.72 -0.05
C TYR A 80 -3.39 -4.73 0.46
N VAL A 81 -2.17 -4.84 -0.07
CA VAL A 81 -1.12 -3.84 0.08
C VAL A 81 -0.62 -3.41 -1.30
N LYS A 82 -0.43 -2.11 -1.48
CA LYS A 82 0.12 -1.54 -2.72
C LYS A 82 1.61 -1.27 -2.55
N LEU A 83 2.42 -1.89 -3.39
CA LEU A 83 3.84 -1.59 -3.56
C LEU A 83 3.96 -0.39 -4.50
N SER A 84 3.94 0.81 -3.92
CA SER A 84 3.99 2.08 -4.64
C SER A 84 4.76 3.13 -3.85
N ALA A 85 5.11 4.24 -4.50
CA ALA A 85 5.79 5.37 -3.88
C ALA A 85 7.04 4.95 -3.07
N ALA A 86 7.94 4.17 -3.67
CA ALA A 86 9.15 3.64 -3.02
C ALA A 86 9.93 4.72 -2.23
N TYR A 87 9.95 5.94 -2.76
CA TYR A 87 10.57 7.12 -2.14
C TYR A 87 9.99 7.55 -0.79
N LEU A 88 8.83 7.03 -0.35
CA LEU A 88 8.26 7.28 0.98
C LEU A 88 8.80 6.32 2.05
N GLY A 89 9.21 5.11 1.64
CA GLY A 89 9.72 4.07 2.54
C GLY A 89 11.24 3.89 2.49
N SER A 90 11.92 4.51 1.52
CA SER A 90 13.35 4.34 1.27
C SER A 90 14.07 5.65 1.01
N LYS A 91 15.36 5.68 1.39
CA LYS A 91 16.31 6.76 1.04
C LYS A 91 17.33 6.33 -0.01
N ALA A 92 17.32 5.07 -0.45
CA ALA A 92 18.29 4.50 -1.39
C ALA A 92 17.92 4.76 -2.86
N ALA A 93 17.51 5.99 -3.18
CA ALA A 93 17.27 6.40 -4.55
C ALA A 93 18.54 6.19 -5.41
N PRO A 94 18.40 5.94 -6.72
CA PRO A 94 17.14 5.89 -7.49
C PRO A 94 16.52 4.49 -7.57
N ASP A 95 17.20 3.45 -7.09
CA ASP A 95 16.75 2.06 -7.21
C ASP A 95 15.89 1.60 -6.03
N TYR A 96 16.03 2.22 -4.85
CA TYR A 96 15.30 1.85 -3.64
C TYR A 96 15.43 0.36 -3.27
N ALA A 97 16.60 -0.22 -3.54
CA ALA A 97 16.87 -1.66 -3.41
C ALA A 97 16.68 -2.19 -1.97
N ASP A 98 16.75 -1.32 -0.97
CA ASP A 98 16.50 -1.60 0.44
C ASP A 98 15.03 -1.93 0.76
N LEU A 99 14.09 -1.71 -0.17
CA LEU A 99 12.69 -2.16 -0.03
C LEU A 99 12.48 -3.63 -0.39
N ALA A 100 13.44 -4.29 -1.06
CA ALA A 100 13.26 -5.66 -1.53
C ALA A 100 12.82 -6.63 -0.42
N PRO A 101 13.42 -6.63 0.80
CA PRO A 101 12.97 -7.51 1.87
C PRO A 101 11.50 -7.30 2.26
N LEU A 102 11.03 -6.04 2.31
CA LEU A 102 9.65 -5.71 2.65
C LEU A 102 8.69 -6.15 1.54
N ALA A 103 9.02 -5.86 0.28
CA ALA A 103 8.23 -6.26 -0.88
C ALA A 103 8.06 -7.77 -0.92
N GLU A 104 9.17 -8.52 -0.83
CA GLU A 104 9.15 -9.97 -0.85
C GLU A 104 8.37 -10.57 0.32
N ALA A 105 8.48 -9.99 1.53
CA ALA A 105 7.72 -10.47 2.68
C ALA A 105 6.20 -10.33 2.46
N LEU A 106 5.75 -9.21 1.88
CA LEU A 106 4.34 -8.99 1.56
C LEU A 106 3.86 -9.92 0.44
N ILE A 107 4.68 -10.13 -0.60
CA ILE A 107 4.39 -11.06 -1.69
C ILE A 107 4.29 -12.49 -1.16
N ARG A 108 5.25 -12.94 -0.35
CA ARG A 108 5.22 -14.26 0.30
C ARG A 108 4.03 -14.42 1.26
N ALA A 109 3.59 -13.34 1.90
CA ALA A 109 2.43 -13.40 2.79
C ALA A 109 1.16 -13.77 2.03
N ASN A 110 0.89 -13.11 0.89
CA ASN A 110 -0.16 -13.51 -0.04
C ASN A 110 -0.03 -12.75 -1.38
N VAL A 111 0.50 -13.40 -2.41
CA VAL A 111 0.66 -12.81 -3.75
C VAL A 111 -0.65 -12.31 -4.35
N HIS A 112 -1.79 -12.93 -4.02
CA HIS A 112 -3.12 -12.52 -4.50
C HIS A 112 -3.66 -11.26 -3.81
N ARG A 113 -2.89 -10.67 -2.90
CA ARG A 113 -3.23 -9.47 -2.13
C ARG A 113 -2.17 -8.38 -2.22
N VAL A 114 -1.33 -8.46 -3.24
CA VAL A 114 -0.35 -7.42 -3.54
C VAL A 114 -0.75 -6.69 -4.82
N LEU A 115 -0.65 -5.38 -4.81
CA LEU A 115 -0.83 -4.50 -5.96
C LEU A 115 0.48 -3.75 -6.21
N TRP A 116 0.63 -3.17 -7.40
CA TRP A 116 1.72 -2.24 -7.72
C TRP A 116 1.15 -0.94 -8.30
N GLY A 117 1.85 0.16 -8.09
CA GLY A 117 1.53 1.44 -8.74
C GLY A 117 2.67 2.44 -8.66
N THR A 118 2.69 3.40 -9.58
CA THR A 118 3.75 4.43 -9.65
C THR A 118 3.67 5.42 -8.51
N ASP A 119 2.45 5.85 -8.16
CA ASP A 119 2.18 7.07 -7.37
C ASP A 119 2.48 8.38 -8.13
N TRP A 120 2.45 8.32 -9.46
CA TRP A 120 2.49 9.52 -10.30
C TRP A 120 1.36 10.50 -9.92
N PRO A 121 1.59 11.82 -9.84
CA PRO A 121 2.75 12.57 -10.35
C PRO A 121 3.92 12.76 -9.37
N HIS A 122 4.04 11.92 -8.34
CA HIS A 122 5.14 11.97 -7.37
C HIS A 122 5.19 13.27 -6.54
N PRO A 123 4.11 13.63 -5.83
CA PRO A 123 4.05 14.88 -5.06
C PRO A 123 5.13 14.93 -3.97
N SER A 124 5.76 16.10 -3.82
CA SER A 124 6.61 16.35 -2.66
C SER A 124 5.77 16.75 -1.45
N THR A 125 6.00 16.07 -0.34
CA THR A 125 5.47 16.42 1.00
C THR A 125 6.41 17.38 1.75
N SER A 126 7.44 17.93 1.09
CA SER A 126 8.38 18.85 1.73
C SER A 126 7.66 20.11 2.22
N GLN A 127 7.48 20.21 3.53
CA GLN A 127 7.11 21.44 4.21
C GLN A 127 8.33 22.35 4.24
N ALA A 128 8.62 23.04 3.13
CA ALA A 128 9.61 24.11 3.17
C ALA A 128 9.04 25.27 4.00
N ALA A 129 9.87 25.85 4.87
CA ALA A 129 9.47 27.00 5.67
C ALA A 129 8.95 28.13 4.77
N GLY A 130 7.84 28.77 5.18
CA GLY A 130 7.23 29.89 4.45
C GLY A 130 6.23 29.51 3.36
N ARG A 131 5.94 28.21 3.15
CA ARG A 131 4.90 27.77 2.22
C ARG A 131 3.50 27.80 2.84
N THR A 132 2.52 28.16 2.03
CA THR A 132 1.08 28.14 2.32
C THR A 132 0.40 26.96 1.60
N PRO A 133 -0.83 26.58 1.99
CA PRO A 133 -1.60 25.56 1.28
C PRO A 133 -1.90 25.88 -0.20
N ALA A 134 -1.76 27.15 -0.63
CA ALA A 134 -1.96 27.56 -2.02
C ALA A 134 -0.71 27.34 -2.90
N ASP A 135 0.46 27.07 -2.32
CA ASP A 135 1.71 26.97 -3.07
C ASP A 135 1.88 25.60 -3.72
N ILE A 136 2.22 25.59 -5.02
CA ILE A 136 2.44 24.36 -5.79
C ILE A 136 3.79 23.73 -5.42
N SER A 137 3.77 22.59 -4.72
CA SER A 137 4.98 21.83 -4.41
C SER A 137 5.62 21.26 -5.68
N PRO A 138 6.96 21.37 -5.85
CA PRO A 138 7.63 20.70 -6.96
C PRO A 138 7.44 19.19 -6.84
N LEU A 139 7.29 18.54 -7.99
CA LEU A 139 7.19 17.09 -8.08
C LEU A 139 8.57 16.45 -7.93
N ARG A 140 8.63 15.29 -7.27
CA ARG A 140 9.84 14.48 -7.22
C ARG A 140 10.15 13.98 -8.63
N GLN A 141 11.40 14.08 -9.04
CA GLN A 141 11.86 13.53 -10.31
C GLN A 141 12.14 12.04 -10.11
N ILE A 142 11.11 11.23 -10.29
CA ILE A 142 11.15 9.77 -10.16
C ILE A 142 11.12 9.16 -11.56
N ASP A 143 12.06 8.26 -11.83
CA ASP A 143 12.03 7.44 -13.04
C ASP A 143 11.17 6.20 -12.76
N ASP A 144 9.91 6.24 -13.21
CA ASP A 144 8.95 5.15 -13.02
C ASP A 144 9.39 3.84 -13.68
N GLY A 145 10.10 3.91 -14.82
CA GLY A 145 10.63 2.73 -15.49
C GLY A 145 11.71 2.05 -14.65
N ARG A 146 12.59 2.86 -14.04
CA ARG A 146 13.63 2.36 -13.15
C ARG A 146 13.06 1.75 -11.86
N VAL A 147 12.04 2.37 -11.26
CA VAL A 147 11.34 1.80 -10.10
C VAL A 147 10.60 0.51 -10.49
N PHE A 148 9.94 0.48 -11.65
CA PHE A 148 9.26 -0.72 -12.14
C PHE A 148 10.24 -1.88 -12.37
N ASN A 149 11.46 -1.62 -12.84
CA ASN A 149 12.47 -2.67 -13.05
C ASN A 149 12.86 -3.41 -11.75
N GLN A 150 12.71 -2.78 -10.58
CA GLN A 150 12.95 -3.44 -9.29
C GLN A 150 11.92 -4.54 -9.00
N PHE A 151 10.75 -4.46 -9.61
CA PHE A 151 9.67 -5.40 -9.38
C PHE A 151 10.04 -6.83 -9.80
N ALA A 152 10.93 -6.99 -10.79
CA ALA A 152 11.49 -8.30 -11.16
C ALA A 152 12.42 -8.90 -10.09
N LEU A 153 13.01 -8.07 -9.22
CA LEU A 153 13.79 -8.53 -8.07
C LEU A 153 12.85 -8.96 -6.93
N TRP A 154 11.77 -8.20 -6.71
CA TRP A 154 10.81 -8.48 -5.63
C TRP A 154 9.93 -9.70 -5.92
N ALA A 155 9.57 -9.91 -7.19
CA ALA A 155 8.80 -11.04 -7.68
C ALA A 155 9.51 -11.68 -8.90
N PRO A 156 10.47 -12.60 -8.68
CA PRO A 156 11.24 -13.21 -9.77
C PRO A 156 10.40 -14.10 -10.71
N ASP A 157 9.31 -14.69 -10.21
CA ASP A 157 8.38 -15.47 -11.03
C ASP A 157 7.49 -14.56 -11.89
N ALA A 158 7.43 -14.85 -13.18
CA ALA A 158 6.54 -14.15 -14.12
C ALA A 158 5.06 -14.35 -13.79
N ALA A 159 4.68 -15.50 -13.24
CA ALA A 159 3.30 -15.77 -12.82
C ALA A 159 2.87 -14.87 -11.66
N ASP A 160 3.76 -14.66 -10.68
CA ASP A 160 3.53 -13.73 -9.57
C ASP A 160 3.41 -12.29 -10.07
N ARG A 161 4.29 -11.89 -10.99
CA ARG A 161 4.20 -10.55 -11.60
C ARG A 161 2.88 -10.35 -12.36
N LYS A 162 2.44 -11.33 -13.14
CA LYS A 162 1.12 -11.30 -13.80
C LYS A 162 0.00 -11.19 -12.77
N THR A 163 0.06 -11.97 -11.71
CA THR A 163 -0.94 -11.93 -10.63
C THR A 163 -1.06 -10.52 -10.05
N ILE A 164 0.07 -9.90 -9.70
CA ILE A 164 0.10 -8.59 -9.06
C ILE A 164 -0.29 -7.45 -10.03
N LEU A 165 0.15 -7.51 -11.29
CA LEU A 165 -0.03 -6.43 -12.26
C LEU A 165 -1.35 -6.52 -13.05
N VAL A 166 -1.95 -7.70 -13.13
CA VAL A 166 -3.13 -7.96 -13.99
C VAL A 166 -4.27 -8.56 -13.19
N ASP A 167 -4.08 -9.73 -12.57
CA ASP A 167 -5.20 -10.50 -12.03
C ASP A 167 -5.79 -9.84 -10.76
N ASN A 168 -4.93 -9.39 -9.85
CA ASN A 168 -5.33 -8.72 -8.62
C ASN A 168 -6.06 -7.39 -8.88
N PRO A 169 -5.52 -6.43 -9.66
CA PRO A 169 -6.24 -5.20 -9.97
C PRO A 169 -7.51 -5.48 -10.80
N GLY A 170 -7.50 -6.48 -11.70
CA GLY A 170 -8.69 -6.89 -12.44
C GLY A 170 -9.82 -7.35 -11.52
N MET A 171 -9.51 -8.18 -10.53
CA MET A 171 -10.47 -8.64 -9.54
C MET A 171 -10.94 -7.53 -8.58
N LEU A 172 -10.02 -6.70 -8.08
CA LEU A 172 -10.33 -5.69 -7.08
C LEU A 172 -11.09 -4.49 -7.65
N TYR A 173 -10.69 -4.02 -8.84
CA TYR A 173 -11.25 -2.83 -9.47
C TYR A 173 -12.34 -3.16 -10.51
N GLY A 174 -12.54 -4.44 -10.83
CA GLY A 174 -13.56 -4.88 -11.77
C GLY A 174 -13.24 -4.55 -13.23
N PHE A 175 -11.95 -4.52 -13.60
CA PHE A 175 -11.59 -4.36 -15.01
C PHE A 175 -12.07 -5.56 -15.84
N PRO A 176 -12.46 -5.36 -17.12
CA PRO A 176 -12.76 -6.46 -18.02
C PRO A 176 -11.58 -7.42 -18.10
N ARG A 177 -11.85 -8.72 -18.20
CA ARG A 177 -10.80 -9.70 -18.50
C ARG A 177 -10.29 -9.44 -19.92
N LEU A 178 -8.97 -9.41 -20.06
CA LEU A 178 -8.27 -9.35 -21.35
C LEU A 178 -8.45 -10.65 -22.13
#